data_AF-A0A1I6U5H0-F1
#
_entry.id   AF-A0A1I6U5H0-F1
#
_cell.length_a   1.000
_cell.length_b   1.000
_cell.length_c   1.000
_cell.angle_alpha   90.00
_cell.angle_beta   90.00
_cell.angle_gamma   90.00
#
_symmetry.space_group_name_H-M   'P 1'
#
loop_
_entity.id
_entity.type
_entity.pdbx_description
1 polymer ?
#
loop_
_entity_poly.entity_id
_entity_poly.type
_entity_poly.pdbx_seq_one_letter_code
_entity_poly.pdbx_strand_id
1 'polypeptide(L)' 'MGFQEVITYIFSVLILAVPLFAIYKCLLNREFSVKQKALWVILSLIIPLFGGLTYLILFYKK' A
#
# COMPACT_ATOMS: atom_id res chain seq x y z
N MET A 1 9.75 -20.41 -12.26
CA MET A 1 9.63 -18.98 -11.94
C MET A 1 10.95 -18.30 -12.22
N GLY A 2 10.93 -17.24 -13.03
CA GLY A 2 12.13 -16.44 -13.27
C GLY A 2 12.48 -15.61 -12.03
N PHE A 3 13.77 -15.28 -11.86
CA PHE A 3 14.25 -14.41 -10.76
C PHE A 3 13.46 -13.08 -10.68
N GLN A 4 13.08 -12.54 -11.84
CA GLN A 4 12.25 -11.34 -11.94
C GLN A 4 10.85 -11.53 -11.35
N GLU A 5 10.18 -12.67 -11.59
CA GLU A 5 8.86 -12.95 -11.01
C GLU A 5 8.93 -13.03 -9.48
N VAL A 6 9.97 -13.69 -8.96
CA VAL A 6 10.19 -13.81 -7.50
C VAL A 6 10.35 -12.44 -6.86
N ILE A 7 11.15 -11.56 -7.47
CA ILE A 7 11.30 -10.17 -7.02
C ILE A 7 9.96 -9.44 -7.07
N THR A 8 9.22 -9.54 -8.17
CA THR A 8 7.90 -8.89 -8.30
C THR A 8 6.95 -9.34 -7.19
N TYR A 9 6.86 -10.65 -6.90
CA TYR A 9 6.02 -11.16 -5.83
C TYR A 9 6.42 -10.61 -4.45
N ILE A 10 7.72 -10.60 -4.13
CA ILE A 10 8.22 -10.06 -2.85
C ILE A 10 7.87 -8.57 -2.74
N PHE A 11 8.11 -7.79 -3.78
CA PHE A 11 7.76 -6.36 -3.79
C PHE A 11 6.26 -6.12 -3.68
N SER A 12 5.43 -6.91 -4.35
CA SER A 12 3.97 -6.82 -4.23
C SER A 12 3.48 -7.09 -2.81
N VAL A 13 4.05 -8.10 -2.13
CA VAL A 13 3.74 -8.39 -0.72
C VAL A 13 4.17 -7.23 0.19
N LEU A 14 5.38 -6.68 -0.02
CA LEU A 14 5.87 -5.55 0.79
C LEU A 14 5.03 -4.28 0.61
N ILE A 15 4.62 -3.98 -0.63
CA ILE A 15 3.75 -2.83 -0.95
C ILE A 15 2.40 -2.92 -0.25
N LEU A 16 1.93 -4.12 0.11
CA LEU A 16 0.71 -4.30 0.90
C LEU A 16 1.00 -4.34 2.41
N ALA A 17 2.02 -5.09 2.83
CA ALA A 17 2.32 -5.33 4.24
C ALA A 17 2.77 -4.06 4.98
N VAL A 18 3.61 -3.25 4.35
CA VAL A 18 4.15 -2.02 4.96
C VAL A 18 3.04 -1.00 5.29
N PRO A 19 2.16 -0.60 4.36
CA PRO A 19 1.08 0.33 4.69
C PRO A 19 0.06 -0.26 5.67
N LEU A 20 -0.24 -1.56 5.60
CA LEU A 20 -1.11 -2.20 6.60
C LEU A 20 -0.51 -2.15 8.01
N PHE A 21 0.80 -2.37 8.13
CA PHE A 21 1.49 -2.26 9.41
C PHE A 21 1.51 -0.82 9.94
N ALA A 22 1.72 0.16 9.05
CA ALA A 22 1.64 1.58 9.41
C ALA A 22 0.24 1.98 9.90
N ILE A 23 -0.81 1.52 9.22
CA ILE A 23 -2.20 1.71 9.63
C ILE A 23 -2.45 1.09 11.01
N TYR A 24 -2.04 -0.16 11.22
CA TYR A 24 -2.20 -0.84 12.51
C TYR A 24 -1.53 -0.08 13.65
N LYS A 25 -0.28 0.36 13.47
CA LYS A 25 0.44 1.16 14.46
C LYS A 25 -0.24 2.51 14.71
N CYS A 26 -0.74 3.17 13.67
CA CYS A 26 -1.47 4.42 13.79
C CYS A 26 -2.77 4.27 14.58
N LEU A 27 -3.54 3.20 14.33
CA LEU A 27 -4.80 2.93 15.04
C LEU A 27 -4.58 2.66 16.53
N LEU A 28 -3.53 1.93 16.88
CA LEU A 28 -3.16 1.65 18.26
C LEU A 28 -2.57 2.85 19.00
N ASN A 29 -2.05 3.85 18.28
CA ASN A 29 -1.50 5.04 18.91
C ASN A 29 -2.64 5.86 19.56
N ARG A 30 -2.55 6.07 20.87
CA ARG A 30 -3.55 6.85 21.64
C ARG A 30 -3.33 8.35 21.57
N GLU A 31 -2.15 8.79 21.14
CA GLU A 31 -1.81 10.21 21.01
C GLU A 31 -2.41 10.85 19.74
N PHE A 32 -2.74 10.03 18.74
CA PHE A 32 -3.35 10.52 17.52
C PHE A 32 -4.86 10.72 17.68
N SER A 33 -5.31 11.91 17.31
CA SER A 33 -6.72 12.21 17.16
C SER A 33 -7.35 11.39 16.03
N VAL A 34 -8.68 11.25 16.05
CA VAL A 34 -9.44 10.52 15.02
C VAL A 34 -9.17 11.07 13.61
N LYS A 35 -9.03 12.40 13.47
CA LYS A 35 -8.70 13.04 12.19
C LYS A 35 -7.30 12.67 11.69
N GLN A 36 -6.31 12.63 12.58
CA GLN A 36 -4.95 12.22 12.24
C GLN A 36 -4.88 10.75 11.84
N LYS A 37 -5.62 9.88 12.54
CA LYS A 37 -5.73 8.46 12.17
C LYS A 37 -6.33 8.28 10.78
N ALA A 38 -7.42 9.01 10.48
CA ALA A 38 -8.03 8.98 9.15
C ALA A 38 -7.06 9.44 8.06
N LEU A 39 -6.29 10.51 8.31
CA LEU A 39 -5.29 11.01 7.38
C LEU A 39 -4.21 9.96 7.09
N TRP A 40 -3.68 9.29 8.12
CA TRP A 40 -2.69 8.24 7.98
C TRP A 40 -3.21 7.03 7.19
N VAL A 41 -4.47 6.64 7.40
CA VAL A 41 -5.11 5.58 6.61
C VAL A 41 -5.20 5.97 5.14
N ILE A 42 -5.65 7.18 4.84
CA ILE A 42 -5.77 7.68 3.46
C ILE A 42 -4.39 7.71 2.78
N LEU A 43 -3.39 8.30 3.44
CA LEU A 43 -2.03 8.39 2.91
C LEU A 43 -1.39 7.02 2.67
N SER A 44 -1.62 6.06 3.57
CA SER A 44 -1.06 4.70 3.45
C SER A 44 -1.69 3.91 2.32
N LEU A 45 -2.95 4.19 1.96
CA LEU A 45 -3.66 3.51 0.87
C LEU A 45 -3.39 4.11 -0.51
N ILE A 46 -2.93 5.37 -0.60
CA ILE A 46 -2.63 6.03 -1.87
C ILE A 46 -1.60 5.25 -2.69
N ILE A 47 -0.51 4.79 -2.08
CA ILE A 47 0.59 4.12 -2.79
C ILE A 47 0.12 2.84 -3.51
N PRO A 48 -0.51 1.85 -2.84
CA PRO A 48 -1.01 0.66 -3.51
C PRO A 48 -2.14 0.96 -4.51
N LEU A 49 -3.01 1.96 -4.23
CA LEU A 49 -4.07 2.35 -5.16
C LEU A 49 -3.52 2.95 -6.47
N PHE A 50 -2.55 3.86 -6.38
CA PHE A 50 -1.92 4.45 -7.57
C PHE A 50 -1.05 3.46 -8.34
N GLY A 51 -0.34 2.57 -7.64
CA GLY A 51 0.41 1.48 -8.28
C GLY A 51 -0.52 0.52 -9.04
N GLY A 52 -1.65 0.14 -8.43
CA GLY A 52 -2.66 -0.69 -9.08
C GLY A 52 -3.35 0.00 -10.26
N LEU A 53 -3.70 1.28 -10.11
CA LEU A 53 -4.32 2.09 -11.18
C LEU A 53 -3.39 2.27 -12.37
N THR A 54 -2.11 2.59 -12.15
CA THR A 54 -1.14 2.73 -13.26
C THR A 54 -0.89 1.41 -13.97
N TYR A 55 -0.80 0.30 -13.24
CA TYR A 55 -0.74 -1.04 -13.83
C TYR A 55 -1.98 -1.33 -14.69
N LEU A 56 -3.19 -1.12 -14.14
CA LEU A 56 -4.44 -1.31 -14.90
C LEU A 56 -4.51 -0.40 -16.12
N ILE A 57 -4.17 0.88 -16.03
CA ILE A 57 -4.21 1.80 -17.17
C ILE A 57 -3.22 1.38 -18.27
N LEU A 58 -2.02 0.94 -17.90
CA LEU A 58 -0.99 0.53 -18.86
C LEU A 58 -1.29 -0.83 -19.51
N PHE A 59 -1.85 -1.78 -18.76
CA PHE A 59 -2.15 -3.13 -19.25
C PHE A 59 -3.54 -3.28 -19.87
N TYR A 60 -4.54 -2.50 -19.45
CA TYR A 60 -5.90 -2.56 -19.98
C TYR A 60 -6.06 -1.77 -21.30
N LYS A 61 -5.11 -0.89 -21.62
CA LYS A 61 -5.03 -0.21 -22.94
C LYS A 61 -4.33 -1.03 -24.02
N LYS A 62 -3.85 -2.23 -23.69
CA LYS A 62 -3.15 -3.14 -24.61
C LYS A 62 -4.07 -4.28 -24.99
#